data_AF-A0A225E4J0-F1
#
_entry.id   AF-A0A225E4J0-F1
#
_cell.length_a   1.000
_cell.length_b   1.000
_cell.length_c   1.000
_cell.angle_alpha   90.00
_cell.angle_beta   90.00
_cell.angle_gamma   90.00
#
_symmetry.space_group_name_H-M   'P 1'
#
loop_
_entity.id
_entity.type
_entity.pdbx_description
1 polymer ?
#
loop_
_entity_poly.entity_id
_entity_poly.type
_entity_poly.pdbx_seq_one_letter_code
_entity_poly.pdbx_strand_id
1 'polypeptide(L)'
;MRDDVVYRIYARHDGREKDYYFGAFRSIAETEAEIAKLRAREMNGHNWAEQYHNRGFVIRKVVVETDFEIPLRPKPRDKYTVKDTPKANQPGAWASTIVEVFRRTDSPGGPEKVCEYERNYSLLQTFEPFRQGGKEFALVSRDYTRTAVLDLGTGSVIAEEIDAGGGGFCPAGFYVPDWWDLHDGSVIPGSEYWDADQEWPTGDFGFVWGCHWGDDGSWKVQYLDLSRVRQGVVRREERFGYVELAASGLANPCFTPDAGPPRASAPPRFITLARRGGVTRVTFAVEMQFDLGSGKPEEWQRLRIANME
;
A
#
# COMPACT_ATOMS: atom_id res chain seq x y z
N MET A 1 -19.74 7.73 2.30
CA MET A 1 -20.95 6.91 2.06
C MET A 1 -22.05 7.14 3.11
N ARG A 2 -21.99 8.22 3.91
CA ARG A 2 -23.03 8.48 4.91
C ARG A 2 -24.39 8.62 4.21
N ASP A 3 -25.43 8.10 4.87
CA ASP A 3 -26.82 8.10 4.40
C ASP A 3 -27.11 7.17 3.20
N ASP A 4 -26.08 6.52 2.63
CA ASP A 4 -26.29 5.44 1.66
C ASP A 4 -27.00 4.26 2.32
N VAL A 5 -27.73 3.47 1.52
CA VAL A 5 -28.38 2.23 1.98
C VAL A 5 -27.60 1.03 1.47
N VAL A 6 -27.14 0.19 2.40
CA VAL A 6 -26.58 -1.13 2.10
C VAL A 6 -27.54 -2.25 2.48
N TYR A 7 -27.39 -3.39 1.83
CA TYR A 7 -28.25 -4.54 1.94
C TYR A 7 -27.45 -5.71 2.54
N ARG A 8 -27.76 -6.07 3.78
CA ARG A 8 -27.11 -7.14 4.51
C ARG A 8 -27.84 -8.46 4.30
N ILE A 9 -27.12 -9.53 3.98
CA ILE A 9 -27.66 -10.89 3.88
C ILE A 9 -27.48 -11.59 5.22
N TYR A 10 -28.57 -12.17 5.71
CA TYR A 10 -28.52 -13.09 6.84
C TYR A 10 -29.19 -14.40 6.48
N ALA A 11 -28.61 -15.51 6.92
CA ALA A 11 -29.24 -16.81 6.81
C ALA A 11 -29.95 -17.19 8.09
N ARG A 12 -31.12 -17.79 7.94
CA ARG A 12 -31.97 -18.22 9.04
C ARG A 12 -31.81 -19.71 9.26
N HIS A 13 -31.77 -20.09 10.53
CA HIS A 13 -31.61 -21.47 10.97
C HIS A 13 -32.80 -21.87 11.81
N ASP A 14 -33.24 -23.12 11.68
CA ASP A 14 -34.13 -23.69 12.67
C ASP A 14 -33.38 -24.00 13.98
N GLY A 15 -34.01 -23.73 15.11
CA GLY A 15 -33.42 -23.96 16.44
C GLY A 15 -32.29 -22.99 16.87
N ARG A 16 -31.90 -21.99 16.05
CA ARG A 16 -30.97 -20.93 16.49
C ARG A 16 -31.70 -19.60 16.67
N GLU A 17 -31.34 -18.90 17.73
CA GLU A 17 -31.91 -17.58 18.04
C GLU A 17 -31.38 -16.48 17.12
N LYS A 18 -30.11 -16.59 16.69
CA LYS A 18 -29.44 -15.58 15.86
C LYS A 18 -29.32 -16.04 14.42
N ASP A 19 -29.68 -15.13 13.50
CA ASP A 19 -29.39 -15.29 12.08
C ASP A 19 -27.87 -15.13 11.84
N TYR A 20 -27.34 -15.79 10.80
CA TYR A 20 -25.91 -15.75 10.48
C TYR A 20 -25.63 -14.79 9.33
N TYR A 21 -24.70 -13.86 9.52
CA TYR A 21 -24.35 -12.83 8.52
C TYR A 21 -23.47 -13.37 7.39
N PHE A 22 -23.81 -13.02 6.15
CA PHE A 22 -23.11 -13.45 4.94
C PHE A 22 -22.38 -12.35 4.17
N GLY A 23 -22.78 -11.10 4.34
CA GLY A 23 -22.18 -9.98 3.61
C GLY A 23 -23.12 -8.78 3.50
N ALA A 24 -22.57 -7.68 3.00
CA ALA A 24 -23.32 -6.46 2.69
C ALA A 24 -23.00 -6.01 1.27
N PHE A 25 -24.02 -5.51 0.58
CA PHE A 25 -23.95 -5.13 -0.83
C PHE A 25 -24.55 -3.74 -1.03
N ARG A 26 -24.14 -3.07 -2.10
CA ARG A 26 -24.59 -1.70 -2.40
C ARG A 26 -25.95 -1.68 -3.09
N SER A 27 -26.40 -2.81 -3.63
CA SER A 27 -27.68 -2.93 -4.32
C SER A 27 -28.44 -4.21 -3.96
N ILE A 28 -29.77 -4.16 -4.13
CA ILE A 28 -30.63 -5.35 -4.01
C ILE A 28 -30.22 -6.40 -5.04
N ALA A 29 -29.92 -6.00 -6.27
CA ALA A 29 -29.56 -6.92 -7.35
C ALA A 29 -28.29 -7.73 -7.02
N GLU A 30 -27.24 -7.09 -6.50
CA GLU A 30 -26.03 -7.78 -6.03
C GLU A 30 -26.34 -8.74 -4.88
N THR A 31 -27.19 -8.30 -3.94
CA THR A 31 -27.63 -9.09 -2.79
C THR A 31 -28.36 -10.36 -3.22
N GLU A 32 -29.30 -10.24 -4.16
CA GLU A 32 -30.06 -11.37 -4.70
C GLU A 32 -29.19 -12.31 -5.51
N ALA A 33 -28.25 -11.77 -6.30
CA ALA A 33 -27.27 -12.58 -7.02
C ALA A 33 -26.39 -13.39 -6.07
N GLU A 34 -25.96 -12.82 -4.95
CA GLU A 34 -25.20 -13.55 -3.94
C GLU A 34 -26.05 -14.61 -3.22
N ILE A 35 -27.30 -14.32 -2.87
CA ILE A 35 -28.24 -15.32 -2.32
C ILE A 35 -28.41 -16.49 -3.31
N ALA A 36 -28.49 -16.22 -4.61
CA ALA A 36 -28.59 -17.26 -5.62
C ALA A 36 -27.34 -18.16 -5.65
N LYS A 37 -26.13 -17.59 -5.55
CA LYS A 37 -24.88 -18.38 -5.43
C LYS A 37 -24.86 -19.21 -4.15
N LEU A 38 -25.25 -18.62 -3.02
CA LEU A 38 -25.30 -19.33 -1.73
C LEU A 38 -26.28 -20.52 -1.78
N ARG A 39 -27.43 -20.35 -2.45
CA ARG A 39 -28.40 -21.42 -2.69
C ARG A 39 -27.90 -22.50 -3.65
N ALA A 40 -27.08 -22.14 -4.63
CA ALA A 40 -26.51 -23.10 -5.58
C ALA A 40 -25.28 -23.84 -5.03
N ARG A 41 -24.76 -23.43 -3.88
CA ARG A 41 -23.56 -24.02 -3.28
C ARG A 41 -23.84 -25.44 -2.78
N GLU A 42 -23.03 -26.39 -3.24
CA GLU A 42 -23.02 -27.76 -2.72
C GLU A 42 -21.81 -28.00 -1.81
N MET A 43 -21.99 -28.87 -0.82
CA MET A 43 -20.92 -29.36 0.04
C MET A 43 -21.15 -30.85 0.29
N ASN A 44 -20.18 -31.69 -0.07
CA ASN A 44 -20.27 -33.15 0.03
C ASN A 44 -21.48 -33.75 -0.72
N GLY A 45 -21.82 -33.21 -1.90
CA GLY A 45 -22.93 -33.71 -2.73
C GLY A 45 -24.34 -33.34 -2.23
N HIS A 46 -24.43 -32.45 -1.24
CA HIS A 46 -25.69 -31.93 -0.73
C HIS A 46 -25.77 -30.41 -0.88
N ASN A 47 -26.98 -29.89 -1.05
CA ASN A 47 -27.21 -28.45 -1.04
C ASN A 47 -26.85 -27.88 0.33
N TRP A 48 -25.82 -27.03 0.37
CA TRP A 48 -25.28 -26.51 1.62
C TRP A 48 -26.28 -25.56 2.30
N ALA A 49 -27.02 -24.76 1.55
CA ALA A 49 -28.03 -23.86 2.11
C ALA A 49 -29.22 -24.63 2.71
N GLU A 50 -29.69 -25.70 2.08
CA GLU A 50 -30.76 -26.54 2.65
C GLU A 50 -30.31 -27.24 3.93
N GLN A 51 -29.08 -27.74 3.95
CA GLN A 51 -28.54 -28.47 5.11
C GLN A 51 -28.30 -27.55 6.32
N TYR A 52 -27.70 -26.38 6.09
CA TYR A 52 -27.26 -25.51 7.18
C TYR A 52 -28.16 -24.30 7.40
N HIS A 53 -28.91 -23.84 6.40
CA HIS A 53 -29.69 -22.59 6.40
C HIS A 53 -31.14 -22.83 5.96
N ASN A 54 -31.75 -23.88 6.53
CA ASN A 54 -33.04 -24.44 6.14
C ASN A 54 -34.25 -23.49 6.18
N ARG A 55 -34.13 -22.30 6.78
CA ARG A 55 -35.17 -21.26 6.78
C ARG A 55 -34.91 -20.14 5.75
N GLY A 56 -33.92 -20.34 4.89
CA GLY A 56 -33.56 -19.44 3.80
C GLY A 56 -32.76 -18.22 4.24
N PHE A 57 -32.78 -17.19 3.41
CA PHE A 57 -32.03 -15.95 3.59
C PHE A 57 -32.99 -14.77 3.71
N VAL A 58 -32.60 -13.76 4.49
CA VAL A 58 -33.30 -12.49 4.62
C VAL A 58 -32.36 -11.34 4.33
N ILE A 59 -32.90 -10.30 3.70
CA ILE A 59 -32.19 -9.07 3.38
C ILE A 59 -32.62 -8.01 4.40
N ARG A 60 -31.65 -7.36 5.05
CA ARG A 60 -31.89 -6.22 5.94
C ARG A 60 -31.25 -4.97 5.35
N LYS A 61 -32.03 -3.90 5.21
CA LYS A 61 -31.53 -2.59 4.79
C LYS A 61 -30.90 -1.89 5.99
N VAL A 62 -29.73 -1.30 5.78
CA VAL A 62 -29.03 -0.53 6.81
C VAL A 62 -28.56 0.78 6.20
N VAL A 63 -28.81 1.88 6.90
CA VAL A 63 -28.29 3.20 6.53
C VAL A 63 -26.84 3.28 7.02
N VAL A 64 -25.94 3.70 6.15
CA VAL A 64 -24.52 3.86 6.47
C VAL A 64 -24.32 5.12 7.31
N GLU A 65 -23.67 4.97 8.47
CA GLU A 65 -23.47 6.07 9.43
C GLU A 65 -22.11 6.77 9.29
N THR A 66 -21.13 6.14 8.62
CA THR A 66 -19.79 6.70 8.42
C THR A 66 -19.67 7.51 7.13
N ASP A 67 -18.87 8.57 7.17
CA ASP A 67 -18.50 9.35 6.00
C ASP A 67 -17.51 8.63 5.09
N PHE A 68 -16.86 7.56 5.56
CA PHE A 68 -15.83 6.88 4.81
C PHE A 68 -16.33 6.41 3.44
N GLU A 69 -15.49 6.61 2.43
CA GLU A 69 -15.69 6.12 1.08
C GLU A 69 -14.57 5.16 0.73
N ILE A 70 -14.94 3.95 0.30
CA ILE A 70 -13.96 2.99 -0.19
C ILE A 70 -13.26 3.61 -1.40
N PRO A 71 -11.91 3.75 -1.35
CA PRO A 71 -11.17 4.37 -2.44
C PRO A 71 -11.41 3.66 -3.77
N LEU A 72 -11.55 4.43 -4.86
CA LEU A 72 -11.77 3.83 -6.18
C LEU A 72 -10.54 3.04 -6.66
N ARG A 73 -10.78 1.97 -7.41
CA ARG A 73 -9.74 1.32 -8.22
C ARG A 73 -9.64 1.98 -9.60
N PRO A 74 -8.48 1.86 -10.29
CA PRO A 74 -7.22 1.29 -9.81
C PRO A 74 -6.61 2.09 -8.65
N LYS A 75 -5.71 1.47 -7.86
CA LYS A 75 -4.95 2.23 -6.84
C LYS A 75 -3.79 2.99 -7.51
N PRO A 76 -3.16 3.98 -6.84
CA PRO A 76 -2.19 4.85 -7.49
C PRO A 76 -1.02 4.09 -8.12
N ARG A 77 -0.49 3.03 -7.48
CA ARG A 77 0.57 2.17 -8.06
C ARG A 77 0.18 1.48 -9.37
N ASP A 78 -1.11 1.25 -9.59
CA ASP A 78 -1.63 0.68 -10.84
C ASP A 78 -1.93 1.76 -11.89
N LYS A 79 -1.97 3.04 -11.49
CA LYS A 79 -2.29 4.19 -12.36
C LYS A 79 -1.06 4.84 -12.96
N TYR A 80 0.08 4.80 -12.28
CA TYR A 80 1.26 5.56 -12.67
C TYR A 80 2.44 4.66 -13.01
N THR A 81 3.24 5.11 -13.98
CA THR A 81 4.51 4.49 -14.37
C THR A 81 5.53 5.60 -14.60
N VAL A 82 6.82 5.28 -14.50
CA VAL A 82 7.89 6.22 -14.76
C VAL A 82 8.83 5.70 -15.85
N LYS A 83 9.54 6.63 -16.48
CA LYS A 83 10.62 6.35 -17.41
C LYS A 83 11.84 7.19 -17.03
N ASP A 84 12.96 6.51 -16.84
CA ASP A 84 14.23 7.13 -16.47
C ASP A 84 15.08 7.34 -17.73
N THR A 85 15.56 8.57 -17.93
CA THR A 85 16.51 8.89 -19.00
C THR A 85 17.77 9.53 -18.40
N PRO A 86 18.98 9.01 -18.67
CA PRO A 86 20.22 9.65 -18.24
C PRO A 86 20.32 11.08 -18.75
N LYS A 87 20.70 12.02 -17.88
CA LYS A 87 21.01 13.41 -18.25
C LYS A 87 22.50 13.56 -18.48
N ALA A 88 22.88 14.14 -19.61
CA ALA A 88 24.27 14.49 -19.88
C ALA A 88 24.73 15.58 -18.90
N ASN A 89 25.81 15.30 -18.17
CA ASN A 89 26.41 16.21 -17.20
C ASN A 89 27.82 16.60 -17.61
N GLN A 90 28.33 17.69 -17.03
CA GLN A 90 29.71 18.12 -17.25
C GLN A 90 30.71 17.10 -16.69
N PRO A 91 31.92 16.98 -17.28
CA PRO A 91 32.97 16.11 -16.72
C PRO A 91 33.21 16.40 -15.23
N GLY A 92 33.23 15.35 -14.41
CA GLY A 92 33.43 15.44 -12.96
C GLY A 92 32.17 15.69 -12.14
N ALA A 93 31.02 15.96 -12.76
CA ALA A 93 29.73 16.01 -12.06
C ALA A 93 29.17 14.60 -11.84
N TRP A 94 28.34 14.43 -10.80
CA TRP A 94 27.59 13.20 -10.59
C TRP A 94 26.63 12.94 -11.76
N ALA A 95 26.31 11.68 -12.02
CA ALA A 95 25.30 11.33 -13.02
C ALA A 95 23.91 11.76 -12.53
N SER A 96 23.08 12.31 -13.42
CA SER A 96 21.71 12.71 -13.12
C SER A 96 20.74 11.95 -14.01
N THR A 97 19.50 11.82 -13.58
CA THR A 97 18.42 11.17 -14.33
C THR A 97 17.24 12.12 -14.44
N ILE A 98 16.67 12.23 -15.64
CA ILE A 98 15.33 12.79 -15.83
C ILE A 98 14.33 11.65 -15.64
N VAL A 99 13.43 11.82 -14.68
CA VAL A 99 12.35 10.88 -14.40
C VAL A 99 11.07 11.47 -14.97
N GLU A 100 10.55 10.86 -16.03
CA GLU A 100 9.27 11.21 -16.62
C GLU A 100 8.15 10.39 -15.98
N VAL A 101 7.11 11.03 -15.47
CA VAL A 101 5.95 10.37 -14.85
C VAL A 101 4.80 10.31 -15.84
N PHE A 102 4.22 9.13 -16.01
CA PHE A 102 3.08 8.91 -16.88
C PHE A 102 1.89 8.30 -16.13
N ARG A 103 0.70 8.72 -16.50
CA ARG A 103 -0.57 8.09 -16.13
C ARG A 103 -0.92 7.05 -17.19
N ARG A 104 -1.14 5.80 -16.76
CA ARG A 104 -1.68 4.73 -17.59
C ARG A 104 -3.11 5.10 -17.96
N THR A 105 -3.42 5.04 -19.25
CA THR A 105 -4.77 5.25 -19.75
C THR A 105 -5.19 4.01 -20.52
N ASP A 106 -6.49 3.67 -20.47
CA ASP A 106 -7.07 2.64 -21.34
C ASP A 106 -7.27 3.16 -22.78
N SER A 107 -6.82 4.39 -23.07
CA SER A 107 -7.03 5.03 -24.36
C SER A 107 -5.99 4.56 -25.38
N PRO A 108 -6.36 4.48 -26.68
CA PRO A 108 -5.46 4.05 -27.74
C PRO A 108 -4.20 4.93 -27.91
N GLY A 109 -4.19 6.14 -27.32
CA GLY A 109 -3.07 7.08 -27.38
C GLY A 109 -1.88 6.74 -26.50
N GLY A 110 -1.96 5.68 -25.70
CA GLY A 110 -0.89 5.29 -24.78
C GLY A 110 -0.89 6.07 -23.46
N PRO A 111 0.17 5.93 -22.65
CA PRO A 111 0.25 6.59 -21.35
C PRO A 111 0.44 8.10 -21.50
N GLU A 112 -0.29 8.88 -20.69
CA GLU A 112 -0.28 10.35 -20.68
C GLU A 112 0.87 10.86 -19.79
N LYS A 113 1.76 11.71 -20.32
CA LYS A 113 2.81 12.33 -19.49
C LYS A 113 2.18 13.33 -18.52
N VAL A 114 2.43 13.14 -17.23
CA VAL A 114 1.91 13.97 -16.14
C VAL A 114 2.89 15.09 -15.81
N CYS A 115 4.16 14.74 -15.59
CA CYS A 115 5.22 15.66 -15.23
C CYS A 115 6.60 15.00 -15.41
N GLU A 116 7.65 15.74 -15.08
CA GLU A 116 9.01 15.21 -14.98
C GLU A 116 9.75 15.89 -13.84
N TYR A 117 10.76 15.22 -13.31
CA TYR A 117 11.69 15.81 -12.36
C TYR A 117 13.11 15.31 -12.59
N GLU A 118 14.08 16.12 -12.19
CA GLU A 118 15.48 15.71 -12.18
C GLU A 118 15.83 15.09 -10.84
N ARG A 119 16.53 13.98 -10.92
CA ARG A 119 17.22 13.31 -9.82
C ARG A 119 18.71 13.50 -9.97
N ASN A 120 19.40 13.98 -8.94
CA ASN A 120 20.85 14.28 -8.98
C ASN A 120 21.76 13.04 -8.82
N TYR A 121 21.21 11.86 -9.10
CA TYR A 121 21.88 10.56 -9.09
C TYR A 121 21.16 9.60 -10.06
N SER A 122 21.87 8.59 -10.55
CA SER A 122 21.36 7.64 -11.56
C SER A 122 20.87 6.31 -11.02
N LEU A 123 21.16 5.99 -9.77
CA LEU A 123 20.83 4.72 -9.15
C LEU A 123 19.42 4.74 -8.56
N LEU A 124 18.87 3.55 -8.32
CA LEU A 124 17.66 3.30 -7.52
C LEU A 124 16.32 3.72 -8.17
N GLN A 125 15.22 3.26 -7.59
CA GLN A 125 13.87 3.36 -8.15
C GLN A 125 12.90 4.01 -7.14
N THR A 126 13.08 5.30 -6.95
CA THR A 126 12.45 6.10 -5.89
C THR A 126 11.20 6.82 -6.38
N PHE A 127 10.17 6.06 -6.77
CA PHE A 127 8.85 6.59 -7.11
C PHE A 127 7.77 5.69 -6.51
N GLU A 128 6.93 6.26 -5.64
CA GLU A 128 5.82 5.56 -4.99
C GLU A 128 4.57 6.44 -4.97
N PRO A 129 3.62 6.21 -5.88
CA PRO A 129 2.37 6.96 -5.91
C PRO A 129 1.42 6.50 -4.79
N PHE A 130 0.73 7.44 -4.17
CA PHE A 130 -0.20 7.19 -3.08
C PHE A 130 -1.38 8.17 -3.11
N ARG A 131 -2.39 7.91 -2.27
CA ARG A 131 -3.57 8.76 -2.14
C ARG A 131 -3.68 9.29 -0.72
N GLN A 132 -4.11 10.54 -0.57
CA GLN A 132 -4.40 11.13 0.73
C GLN A 132 -5.48 12.22 0.60
N GLY A 133 -6.58 12.05 1.33
CA GLY A 133 -7.69 13.01 1.35
C GLY A 133 -8.28 13.30 -0.05
N GLY A 134 -8.46 12.27 -0.87
CA GLY A 134 -9.03 12.39 -2.23
C GLY A 134 -8.07 12.93 -3.30
N LYS A 135 -6.81 13.19 -2.97
CA LYS A 135 -5.76 13.59 -3.92
C LYS A 135 -4.75 12.47 -4.11
N GLU A 136 -4.07 12.47 -5.25
CA GLU A 136 -2.98 11.55 -5.57
C GLU A 136 -1.64 12.28 -5.53
N PHE A 137 -0.68 11.68 -4.85
CA PHE A 137 0.66 12.18 -4.62
C PHE A 137 1.68 11.10 -4.98
N ALA A 138 2.97 11.43 -4.99
CA ALA A 138 4.04 10.44 -5.05
C ALA A 138 5.19 10.81 -4.12
N LEU A 139 5.74 9.82 -3.41
CA LEU A 139 7.05 9.95 -2.78
C LEU A 139 8.11 9.83 -3.86
N VAL A 140 9.04 10.79 -3.86
CA VAL A 140 10.19 10.85 -4.76
C VAL A 140 11.44 11.18 -3.97
N SER A 141 12.60 10.85 -4.53
CA SER A 141 13.90 11.23 -4.00
C SER A 141 14.68 11.93 -5.10
N ARG A 142 14.55 13.26 -5.17
CA ARG A 142 15.20 14.11 -6.18
C ARG A 142 16.66 14.35 -5.81
N ASP A 143 16.88 14.61 -4.54
CA ASP A 143 18.20 14.67 -3.94
C ASP A 143 18.52 13.32 -3.29
N TYR A 144 19.76 12.86 -3.46
CA TYR A 144 20.24 11.55 -3.01
C TYR A 144 19.87 11.15 -1.57
N THR A 145 19.67 12.13 -0.67
CA THR A 145 19.41 11.88 0.74
C THR A 145 18.05 12.37 1.27
N ARG A 146 17.14 12.79 0.38
CA ARG A 146 15.89 13.44 0.79
C ARG A 146 14.66 12.82 0.15
N THR A 147 13.63 12.65 0.97
CA THR A 147 12.28 12.36 0.52
C THR A 147 11.52 13.66 0.24
N ALA A 148 10.83 13.70 -0.89
CA ALA A 148 9.90 14.75 -1.25
C ALA A 148 8.55 14.17 -1.68
N VAL A 149 7.51 14.99 -1.64
CA VAL A 149 6.16 14.64 -2.10
C VAL A 149 5.80 15.50 -3.31
N LEU A 150 5.54 14.81 -4.41
CA LEU A 150 5.05 15.34 -5.67
C LEU A 150 3.52 15.28 -5.71
N ASP A 151 2.84 16.39 -5.99
CA ASP A 151 1.41 16.42 -6.31
C ASP A 151 1.21 16.01 -7.77
N LEU A 152 0.61 14.83 -8.00
CA LEU A 152 0.43 14.26 -9.33
C LEU A 152 -0.66 14.98 -10.15
N GLY A 153 -1.48 15.84 -9.52
CA GLY A 153 -2.42 16.71 -10.22
C GLY A 153 -1.76 17.96 -10.79
N THR A 154 -0.67 18.43 -10.19
CA THR A 154 0.02 19.68 -10.59
C THR A 154 1.42 19.47 -11.15
N GLY A 155 2.03 18.30 -10.92
CA GLY A 155 3.43 18.02 -11.24
C GLY A 155 4.44 18.76 -10.37
N SER A 156 4.00 19.36 -9.26
CA SER A 156 4.87 20.17 -8.38
C SER A 156 5.21 19.46 -7.08
N VAL A 157 6.43 19.66 -6.57
CA VAL A 157 6.81 19.23 -5.22
C VAL A 157 6.12 20.14 -4.21
N ILE A 158 5.36 19.55 -3.30
CA ILE A 158 4.55 20.29 -2.31
C ILE A 158 5.06 20.14 -0.88
N ALA A 159 5.88 19.13 -0.59
CA ALA A 159 6.47 18.89 0.71
C ALA A 159 7.83 18.20 0.54
N GLU A 160 8.75 18.46 1.47
CA GLU A 160 10.10 17.88 1.46
C GLU A 160 10.64 17.83 2.89
N GLU A 161 11.58 16.92 3.14
CA GLU A 161 12.34 16.91 4.38
C GLU A 161 13.13 18.21 4.55
N ILE A 162 13.01 18.85 5.73
CA ILE A 162 13.63 20.15 6.01
C ILE A 162 15.11 20.00 6.42
N ASP A 163 15.50 18.83 6.91
CA ASP A 163 16.83 18.64 7.49
C ASP A 163 17.92 18.58 6.41
N ALA A 164 18.85 19.54 6.48
CA ALA A 164 19.80 19.83 5.42
C ALA A 164 20.74 18.66 5.08
N GLY A 165 20.94 17.69 5.99
CA GLY A 165 21.96 16.64 5.86
C GLY A 165 21.47 15.25 5.46
N GLY A 166 20.15 14.99 5.51
CA GLY A 166 19.58 13.65 5.22
C GLY A 166 20.25 12.47 5.94
N GLY A 167 21.05 12.72 6.99
CA GLY A 167 21.84 11.74 7.74
C GLY A 167 22.80 10.86 6.91
N GLY A 168 23.04 11.20 5.64
CA GLY A 168 23.69 10.30 4.68
C GLY A 168 22.85 9.07 4.29
N PHE A 169 21.56 9.02 4.65
CA PHE A 169 20.65 7.95 4.25
C PHE A 169 20.25 8.14 2.78
N CYS A 170 20.41 7.10 1.97
CA CYS A 170 20.04 7.06 0.57
C CYS A 170 18.79 6.20 0.35
N PRO A 171 17.62 6.81 0.04
CA PRO A 171 16.41 6.05 -0.30
C PRO A 171 16.60 5.23 -1.57
N ALA A 172 16.25 3.94 -1.54
CA ALA A 172 16.08 3.16 -2.78
C ALA A 172 14.66 2.81 -3.11
N GLY A 173 13.77 2.86 -2.13
CA GLY A 173 12.37 2.62 -2.37
C GLY A 173 11.50 3.10 -1.24
N PHE A 174 10.23 3.20 -1.58
CA PHE A 174 9.19 3.74 -0.74
C PHE A 174 7.99 2.80 -0.76
N TYR A 175 7.21 2.83 0.30
CA TYR A 175 5.92 2.16 0.35
C TYR A 175 4.94 3.01 1.13
N VAL A 176 3.83 3.39 0.48
CA VAL A 176 2.70 3.99 1.16
C VAL A 176 1.52 3.01 1.06
N PRO A 177 0.98 2.56 2.21
CA PRO A 177 -0.11 1.61 2.21
C PRO A 177 -1.38 2.22 1.62
N ASP A 178 -1.98 1.52 0.66
CA ASP A 178 -3.31 1.84 0.14
C ASP A 178 -4.37 0.97 0.84
N TRP A 179 -5.61 1.46 0.90
CA TRP A 179 -6.73 0.68 1.43
C TRP A 179 -6.83 -0.72 0.80
N TRP A 180 -6.63 -0.81 -0.51
CA TRP A 180 -6.67 -2.09 -1.24
C TRP A 180 -5.46 -3.00 -1.02
N ASP A 181 -4.46 -2.60 -0.25
CA ASP A 181 -3.38 -3.51 0.17
C ASP A 181 -3.79 -4.40 1.34
N LEU A 182 -4.72 -3.92 2.16
CA LEU A 182 -5.14 -4.59 3.39
C LEU A 182 -6.55 -5.15 3.32
N HIS A 183 -7.37 -4.58 2.43
CA HIS A 183 -8.77 -4.91 2.30
C HIS A 183 -9.09 -5.45 0.92
N ASP A 184 -9.93 -6.47 0.87
CA ASP A 184 -10.37 -7.11 -0.37
C ASP A 184 -11.68 -6.53 -0.93
N GLY A 185 -12.33 -5.62 -0.18
CA GLY A 185 -13.63 -5.04 -0.54
C GLY A 185 -14.84 -5.83 -0.07
N SER A 186 -14.66 -6.94 0.66
CA SER A 186 -15.76 -7.77 1.17
C SER A 186 -16.49 -7.15 2.37
N VAL A 187 -15.80 -6.30 3.13
CA VAL A 187 -16.35 -5.53 4.25
C VAL A 187 -16.46 -4.07 3.83
N ILE A 188 -17.69 -3.58 3.70
CA ILE A 188 -18.00 -2.21 3.23
C ILE A 188 -18.65 -1.37 4.34
N PRO A 189 -18.64 -0.02 4.26
CA PRO A 189 -19.39 0.83 5.17
C PRO A 189 -20.83 0.35 5.37
N GLY A 190 -21.24 0.20 6.63
CA GLY A 190 -22.54 -0.36 6.99
C GLY A 190 -22.63 -1.89 6.95
N SER A 191 -21.53 -2.62 6.74
CA SER A 191 -21.46 -4.07 7.03
C SER A 191 -21.57 -4.36 8.53
N GLU A 192 -21.93 -5.58 8.92
CA GLU A 192 -21.95 -5.97 10.34
C GLU A 192 -20.55 -5.95 10.98
N TYR A 193 -19.53 -6.32 10.20
CA TYR A 193 -18.12 -6.31 10.62
C TYR A 193 -17.39 -5.01 10.28
N TRP A 194 -18.11 -3.95 9.88
CA TRP A 194 -17.48 -2.65 9.65
C TRP A 194 -17.16 -1.98 10.99
N ASP A 195 -15.92 -1.54 11.14
CA ASP A 195 -15.47 -0.73 12.28
C ASP A 195 -14.49 0.36 11.80
N ALA A 196 -14.04 1.20 12.72
CA ALA A 196 -13.12 2.30 12.39
C ALA A 196 -11.73 1.81 11.91
N ASP A 197 -11.32 0.56 12.19
CA ASP A 197 -10.07 0.03 11.67
C ASP A 197 -10.17 -0.29 10.17
N GLN A 198 -11.38 -0.54 9.66
CA GLN A 198 -11.64 -0.70 8.23
C GLN A 198 -11.48 0.61 7.43
N GLU A 199 -11.37 1.77 8.09
CA GLU A 199 -11.14 3.07 7.42
C GLU A 199 -9.65 3.35 7.16
N TRP A 200 -8.76 2.50 7.67
CA TRP A 200 -7.31 2.63 7.56
C TRP A 200 -6.73 1.65 6.51
N PRO A 201 -5.66 1.99 5.77
CA PRO A 201 -4.87 3.23 5.80
C PRO A 201 -5.46 4.39 4.98
N THR A 202 -5.06 5.61 5.33
CA THR A 202 -5.53 6.87 4.71
C THR A 202 -4.41 7.63 3.96
N GLY A 203 -3.22 7.03 3.85
CA GLY A 203 -2.04 7.63 3.22
C GLY A 203 -1.34 8.70 4.06
N ASP A 204 -1.50 8.66 5.39
CA ASP A 204 -0.89 9.56 6.37
C ASP A 204 0.46 9.06 6.91
N PHE A 205 0.92 7.89 6.49
CA PHE A 205 2.25 7.38 6.79
C PHE A 205 2.78 6.51 5.64
N GLY A 206 4.09 6.28 5.66
CA GLY A 206 4.74 5.36 4.75
C GLY A 206 6.04 4.83 5.31
N PHE A 207 6.77 4.13 4.46
CA PHE A 207 8.10 3.60 4.74
C PHE A 207 9.05 4.04 3.65
N VAL A 208 10.30 4.26 4.05
CA VAL A 208 11.43 4.36 3.14
C VAL A 208 12.44 3.30 3.53
N TRP A 209 13.03 2.64 2.53
CA TRP A 209 14.21 1.81 2.76
C TRP A 209 15.39 2.29 1.93
N GLY A 210 16.57 2.15 2.51
CA GLY A 210 17.80 2.75 2.00
C GLY A 210 19.03 2.21 2.73
N CYS A 211 20.21 2.60 2.27
CA CYS A 211 21.44 2.43 3.03
C CYS A 211 21.84 3.77 3.67
N HIS A 212 22.72 3.76 4.67
CA HIS A 212 23.50 4.97 4.96
C HIS A 212 24.79 4.91 4.17
N TRP A 213 25.31 6.08 3.81
CA TRP A 213 26.58 6.17 3.13
C TRP A 213 27.68 5.44 3.93
N GLY A 214 28.37 4.51 3.27
CA GLY A 214 29.39 3.64 3.87
C GLY A 214 28.86 2.33 4.46
N ASP A 215 27.54 2.10 4.42
CA ASP A 215 26.86 0.87 4.87
C ASP A 215 26.17 0.21 3.67
N ASP A 216 26.97 -0.31 2.74
CA ASP A 216 26.49 -0.92 1.50
C ASP A 216 25.93 -2.34 1.68
N GLY A 217 26.01 -2.88 2.90
CA GLY A 217 25.65 -4.26 3.22
C GLY A 217 24.22 -4.44 3.70
N SER A 218 23.51 -3.37 4.09
CA SER A 218 22.17 -3.51 4.68
C SER A 218 21.19 -2.43 4.25
N TRP A 219 19.94 -2.84 4.08
CA TRP A 219 18.81 -1.92 3.96
C TRP A 219 18.32 -1.55 5.36
N LYS A 220 17.99 -0.28 5.59
CA LYS A 220 17.35 0.20 6.82
C LYS A 220 15.97 0.70 6.48
N VAL A 221 14.99 0.37 7.31
CA VAL A 221 13.62 0.88 7.16
C VAL A 221 13.39 2.02 8.12
N GLN A 222 12.91 3.13 7.60
CA GLN A 222 12.50 4.29 8.39
C GLN A 222 11.01 4.58 8.16
N TYR A 223 10.37 5.12 9.19
CA TYR A 223 8.97 5.54 9.14
C TYR A 223 8.89 6.94 8.53
N LEU A 224 7.92 7.16 7.65
CA LEU A 224 7.57 8.47 7.12
C LEU A 224 6.24 8.94 7.71
N ASP A 225 6.24 10.09 8.39
CA ASP A 225 5.03 10.82 8.76
C ASP A 225 4.61 11.70 7.57
N LEU A 226 3.47 11.35 6.97
CA LEU A 226 2.86 12.04 5.84
C LEU A 226 1.59 12.80 6.24
N SER A 227 1.23 12.84 7.53
CA SER A 227 -0.01 13.45 8.02
C SER A 227 -0.15 14.94 7.70
N ARG A 228 0.97 15.62 7.41
CA ARG A 228 1.05 17.06 7.16
C ARG A 228 1.65 17.42 5.80
N VAL A 229 1.55 16.52 4.82
CA VAL A 229 2.00 16.75 3.44
C VAL A 229 1.38 18.03 2.85
N ARG A 230 0.09 18.28 3.09
CA ARG A 230 -0.59 19.50 2.58
C ARG A 230 -0.10 20.80 3.23
N GLN A 231 0.62 20.70 4.34
CA GLN A 231 1.26 21.83 5.03
C GLN A 231 2.74 21.97 4.62
N GLY A 232 3.19 21.18 3.64
CA GLY A 232 4.58 21.15 3.19
C GLY A 232 5.53 20.35 4.07
N VAL A 233 5.00 19.50 4.97
CA VAL A 233 5.82 18.78 5.95
C VAL A 233 5.84 17.29 5.66
N VAL A 234 7.04 16.75 5.52
CA VAL A 234 7.35 15.32 5.60
C VAL A 234 8.37 15.13 6.72
N ARG A 235 8.16 14.14 7.58
CA ARG A 235 9.16 13.76 8.59
C ARG A 235 9.55 12.31 8.45
N ARG A 236 10.82 12.04 8.69
CA ARG A 236 11.42 10.72 8.66
C ARG A 236 11.88 10.36 10.07
N GLU A 237 11.55 9.17 10.51
CA GLU A 237 11.82 8.70 11.87
C GLU A 237 12.46 7.31 11.87
N GLU A 238 13.53 7.16 12.65
CA GLU A 238 14.26 5.92 12.85
C GLU A 238 13.60 5.02 13.90
N ARG A 239 12.37 4.55 13.62
CA ARG A 239 11.59 3.76 14.58
C ARG A 239 12.02 2.30 14.71
N PHE A 240 12.63 1.75 13.66
CA PHE A 240 12.84 0.30 13.54
C PHE A 240 14.30 -0.13 13.68
N GLY A 241 15.24 0.82 13.78
CA GLY A 241 16.67 0.53 13.74
C GLY A 241 17.13 -0.04 12.39
N TYR A 242 18.20 -0.82 12.42
CA TYR A 242 18.73 -1.52 11.25
C TYR A 242 17.94 -2.81 11.07
N VAL A 243 17.45 -3.07 9.86
CA VAL A 243 16.63 -4.25 9.56
C VAL A 243 16.99 -4.71 8.17
N GLU A 244 17.88 -5.69 8.04
CA GLU A 244 18.34 -6.21 6.74
C GLU A 244 17.16 -6.84 5.99
N LEU A 245 16.55 -6.05 5.11
CA LEU A 245 15.35 -6.46 4.39
C LEU A 245 15.66 -7.54 3.37
N ALA A 246 14.75 -8.52 3.27
CA ALA A 246 14.66 -9.44 2.14
C ALA A 246 14.12 -8.72 0.88
N ALA A 247 14.83 -7.69 0.44
CA ALA A 247 14.49 -6.85 -0.71
C ALA A 247 15.01 -7.41 -2.03
N SER A 248 15.79 -8.50 -1.99
CA SER A 248 16.32 -9.16 -3.18
C SER A 248 15.21 -9.54 -4.16
N GLY A 249 15.36 -9.13 -5.43
CA GLY A 249 14.39 -9.38 -6.48
C GLY A 249 13.13 -8.50 -6.42
N LEU A 250 13.08 -7.45 -5.58
CA LEU A 250 12.00 -6.47 -5.65
C LEU A 250 12.10 -5.70 -6.98
N ALA A 251 11.05 -5.81 -7.80
CA ALA A 251 10.82 -4.93 -8.94
C ALA A 251 9.63 -4.02 -8.61
N ASN A 252 9.86 -2.71 -8.63
CA ASN A 252 8.77 -1.75 -8.43
C ASN A 252 7.87 -1.74 -9.70
N PRO A 253 6.56 -1.99 -9.58
CA PRO A 253 5.64 -2.08 -10.72
C PRO A 253 5.58 -0.80 -11.56
N CYS A 254 5.91 0.36 -10.98
CA CYS A 254 5.95 1.63 -11.69
C CYS A 254 7.12 1.74 -12.70
N PHE A 255 8.11 0.83 -12.67
CA PHE A 255 9.28 0.87 -13.57
C PHE A 255 9.19 -0.18 -14.70
N THR A 256 8.06 -0.87 -14.82
CA THR A 256 7.76 -1.78 -15.93
C THR A 256 6.66 -1.17 -16.81
N PRO A 257 7.01 -0.29 -17.78
CA PRO A 257 6.02 0.37 -18.63
C PRO A 257 5.24 -0.64 -19.48
N ASP A 258 5.91 -1.70 -19.95
CA ASP A 258 5.33 -2.73 -20.83
C ASP A 258 4.65 -3.89 -20.08
N ALA A 259 4.62 -3.86 -18.74
CA ALA A 259 3.79 -4.81 -18.00
C ALA A 259 2.34 -4.57 -18.44
N GLY A 260 1.72 -5.59 -19.05
CA GLY A 260 0.34 -5.56 -19.52
C GLY A 260 -0.65 -5.11 -18.44
N PRO A 261 -1.95 -4.91 -18.79
CA PRO A 261 -2.95 -4.33 -17.89
C PRO A 261 -2.85 -4.98 -16.51
N PRO A 262 -2.73 -4.15 -15.45
CA PRO A 262 -1.91 -4.50 -14.31
C PRO A 262 -2.43 -5.75 -13.62
N ARG A 263 -1.55 -6.73 -13.40
CA ARG A 263 -1.69 -7.55 -12.19
C ARG A 263 -1.73 -6.54 -11.05
N ALA A 264 -2.83 -6.51 -10.29
CA ALA A 264 -3.02 -5.58 -9.18
C ALA A 264 -1.72 -5.52 -8.37
N SER A 265 -1.08 -4.34 -8.33
CA SER A 265 0.22 -4.19 -7.69
C SER A 265 0.13 -4.69 -6.26
N ALA A 266 1.01 -5.58 -5.85
CA ALA A 266 1.06 -6.03 -4.47
C ALA A 266 1.89 -5.05 -3.63
N PRO A 267 1.66 -4.94 -2.32
CA PRO A 267 2.66 -4.33 -1.44
C PRO A 267 4.01 -5.05 -1.56
N PRO A 268 5.15 -4.41 -1.20
CA PRO A 268 6.43 -5.08 -1.13
C PRO A 268 6.35 -6.33 -0.25
N ARG A 269 6.84 -7.47 -0.73
CA ARG A 269 6.68 -8.77 -0.05
C ARG A 269 7.30 -8.82 1.35
N PHE A 270 8.27 -7.97 1.61
CA PHE A 270 8.94 -7.87 2.90
C PHE A 270 8.26 -6.89 3.87
N ILE A 271 7.14 -6.25 3.51
CA ILE A 271 6.36 -5.41 4.43
C ILE A 271 4.94 -5.96 4.48
N THR A 272 4.49 -6.35 5.68
CA THR A 272 3.10 -6.71 5.93
C THR A 272 2.54 -5.79 7.00
N LEU A 273 1.30 -5.34 6.80
CA LEU A 273 0.60 -4.46 7.72
C LEU A 273 -0.69 -5.12 8.22
N ALA A 274 -1.03 -4.81 9.46
CA ALA A 274 -2.29 -5.20 10.05
C ALA A 274 -2.77 -4.13 11.03
N ARG A 275 -4.08 -3.99 11.16
CA ARG A 275 -4.70 -3.18 12.21
C ARG A 275 -5.86 -3.94 12.82
N ARG A 276 -5.91 -4.00 14.15
CA ARG A 276 -6.99 -4.66 14.89
C ARG A 276 -7.16 -4.05 16.28
N GLY A 277 -8.38 -3.65 16.60
CA GLY A 277 -8.69 -3.00 17.87
C GLY A 277 -7.93 -1.69 18.05
N GLY A 278 -7.76 -0.91 16.98
CA GLY A 278 -6.99 0.35 16.99
C GLY A 278 -5.47 0.17 17.02
N VAL A 279 -4.96 -1.05 17.16
CA VAL A 279 -3.51 -1.32 17.22
C VAL A 279 -2.99 -1.62 15.82
N THR A 280 -2.11 -0.75 15.32
CA THR A 280 -1.37 -0.96 14.07
C THR A 280 -0.11 -1.81 14.32
N ARG A 281 0.13 -2.77 13.44
CA ARG A 281 1.32 -3.64 13.43
C ARG A 281 1.95 -3.64 12.05
N VAL A 282 3.27 -3.69 12.03
CA VAL A 282 4.08 -3.93 10.83
C VAL A 282 4.98 -5.13 11.07
N THR A 283 5.10 -5.99 10.06
CA THR A 283 6.04 -7.11 10.03
C THR A 283 6.98 -6.91 8.86
N PHE A 284 8.28 -7.03 9.12
CA PHE A 284 9.31 -7.01 8.09
C PHE A 284 9.85 -8.43 7.84
N ALA A 285 9.97 -8.82 6.57
CA ALA A 285 10.74 -10.00 6.22
C ALA A 285 12.21 -9.61 6.11
N VAL A 286 13.06 -10.31 6.86
CA VAL A 286 14.49 -10.05 6.93
C VAL A 286 15.28 -11.19 6.30
N GLU A 287 16.40 -10.87 5.68
CA GLU A 287 17.39 -11.85 5.28
C GLU A 287 18.21 -12.27 6.51
N MET A 288 18.44 -13.58 6.63
CA MET A 288 19.25 -14.15 7.71
C MET A 288 20.14 -15.25 7.14
N GLN A 289 21.43 -15.13 7.36
CA GLN A 289 22.41 -16.15 7.00
C GLN A 289 22.74 -17.02 8.22
N PHE A 290 22.87 -18.33 7.97
CA PHE A 290 23.20 -19.33 8.98
C PHE A 290 24.37 -20.16 8.49
N ASP A 291 25.33 -20.39 9.39
CA ASP A 291 26.35 -21.40 9.16
C ASP A 291 25.69 -22.78 9.18
N LEU A 292 25.81 -23.52 8.08
CA LEU A 292 25.15 -24.82 7.91
C LEU A 292 25.73 -25.88 8.86
N GLY A 293 27.01 -25.75 9.24
CA GLY A 293 27.67 -26.71 10.13
C GLY A 293 27.19 -26.62 11.57
N SER A 294 27.00 -25.40 12.08
CA SER A 294 26.63 -25.15 13.48
C SER A 294 25.15 -24.79 13.68
N GLY A 295 24.44 -24.42 12.61
CA GLY A 295 23.07 -23.89 12.66
C GLY A 295 22.98 -22.50 13.31
N LYS A 296 24.11 -21.84 13.56
CA LYS A 296 24.14 -20.51 14.19
C LYS A 296 23.97 -19.42 13.14
N PRO A 297 23.25 -18.34 13.46
CA PRO A 297 23.19 -17.19 12.56
C PRO A 297 24.56 -16.50 12.51
N GLU A 298 25.00 -16.10 11.33
CA GLU A 298 26.31 -15.45 11.14
C GLU A 298 26.30 -13.97 11.58
N GLU A 299 25.17 -13.25 11.44
CA GLU A 299 25.14 -11.79 11.58
C GLU A 299 24.07 -11.20 12.53
N TRP A 300 23.33 -12.01 13.30
CA TRP A 300 22.21 -11.51 14.13
C TRP A 300 22.60 -10.48 15.21
N GLN A 301 23.90 -10.30 15.48
CA GLN A 301 24.41 -9.33 16.47
C GLN A 301 24.26 -7.86 16.05
N ARG A 302 24.03 -7.53 14.76
CA ARG A 302 23.85 -6.13 14.31
C ARG A 302 22.53 -5.47 14.75
N LEU A 303 21.56 -6.25 15.25
CA LEU A 303 20.24 -5.76 15.65
C LEU A 303 20.16 -5.28 17.11
N ARG A 304 21.25 -5.37 17.90
CA ARG A 304 21.25 -4.81 19.26
C ARG A 304 21.52 -3.31 19.20
N ILE A 305 20.44 -2.53 19.34
CA ILE A 305 20.47 -1.06 19.57
C ILE A 305 21.46 -0.67 20.67
N ALA A 306 21.68 -1.54 21.66
CA ALA A 306 22.60 -1.31 22.78
C ALA A 306 24.11 -1.28 22.42
N ASN A 307 24.50 -1.58 21.17
CA ASN A 307 25.90 -1.53 20.73
C ASN A 307 26.24 -0.28 19.91
N MET A 308 25.38 0.74 19.90
CA MET A 308 25.54 1.97 19.12
C MET A 308 25.67 3.25 19.97
N GLU A 309 26.07 3.13 21.25
CA GLU A 309 26.52 4.26 22.08
C GLU A 309 28.05 4.38 22.07
#